data_AF-A0A955VVG1-F1
#
_entry.id   AF-A0A955VVG1-F1
#
_cell.length_a   1.000
_cell.length_b   1.000
_cell.length_c   1.000
_cell.angle_alpha   90.00
_cell.angle_beta   90.00
_cell.angle_gamma   90.00
#
_symmetry.space_group_name_H-M   'P 1'
#
loop_
_entity.id
_entity.type
_entity.pdbx_description
1 polymer ?
#
loop_
_entity_poly.entity_id
_entity_poly.type
_entity_poly.pdbx_seq_one_letter_code
_entity_poly.pdbx_strand_id
1 'polypeptide(L)'
;MRDLRKLGRQAARAGLTAASLIPAGPVGAAALGAALFSKRGTSPLTPADEPWAQKLSADFECIPIMDVQEAQARRPKHDSHNLHFIQAPGPAPGNHADQAFFRELERRHWQDASPSAGLRQTGHMGGHRPMMLGPNNQLIPMPGARPERPLHGNAARDWGEMAALRRINAYTFRGDQRSPDLLKPAGGFQPPSTRTDDKYVKLIADRFVAYMQQRHGRTINAADAVRYIKGQGQRGRDWVEYEIWRAILKSEEMHIGRMAGDEFLRGYISTTRDPFTTLTFATRGDAKGVVWLYAVHTQGGFLLPTKAQAPGLAHYGQDNEAEVAHPGTLPFDKIIAARSYTIVDFNDPTTFNQRPGVVFFKRGFYQENRAVGDILLASLSALG
;
A
#
# COMPACT_ATOMS: atom_id res chain seq x y z
N MET A 1 -8.29 -0.87 36.23
CA MET A 1 -7.99 0.27 37.12
C MET A 1 -8.35 0.07 38.61
N ARG A 2 -9.12 -0.95 39.02
CA ARG A 2 -9.39 -1.24 40.45
C ARG A 2 -8.35 -2.17 41.12
N ASP A 3 -7.50 -2.87 40.36
CA ASP A 3 -6.49 -3.79 40.93
C ASP A 3 -5.12 -3.18 41.23
N LEU A 4 -4.81 -1.98 40.71
CA LEU A 4 -3.55 -1.28 41.03
C LEU A 4 -3.54 -0.64 42.44
N ARG A 5 -4.71 -0.51 43.08
CA ARG A 5 -4.81 0.04 44.45
C ARG A 5 -4.56 -0.98 45.55
N LYS A 6 -4.57 -2.30 45.23
CA LYS A 6 -4.26 -3.37 46.20
C LYS A 6 -2.76 -3.58 46.40
N LEU A 7 -1.96 -3.39 45.35
CA LEU A 7 -0.50 -3.51 45.42
C LEU A 7 0.17 -2.38 46.22
N GLY A 8 -0.40 -1.17 46.20
CA GLY A 8 0.11 -0.02 46.97
C GLY A 8 -0.02 -0.15 48.49
N ARG A 9 -0.91 -1.01 49.01
CA ARG A 9 -1.13 -1.19 50.47
C ARG A 9 -0.24 -2.25 51.11
N GLN A 10 0.42 -3.11 50.33
CA GLN A 10 1.36 -4.11 50.85
C GLN A 10 2.76 -3.54 51.07
N ALA A 11 3.19 -2.54 50.30
CA ALA A 11 4.49 -1.89 50.45
C ALA A 11 4.60 -1.05 51.74
N ALA A 12 3.48 -0.47 52.21
CA ALA A 12 3.44 0.35 53.43
C ALA A 12 3.55 -0.45 54.74
N ARG A 13 3.45 -1.79 54.70
CA ARG A 13 3.61 -2.67 55.88
C ARG A 13 5.03 -3.16 56.12
N ALA A 14 5.98 -2.83 55.24
CA ALA A 14 7.36 -3.33 55.30
C ALA A 14 8.38 -2.35 55.93
N GLY A 15 7.96 -1.18 56.41
CA GLY A 15 8.78 -0.34 57.30
C GLY A 15 10.15 0.10 56.78
N LEU A 16 10.33 0.32 55.48
CA LEU A 16 11.60 0.83 54.92
C LEU A 16 11.49 2.32 54.65
N THR A 17 12.15 3.12 55.50
CA THR A 17 12.30 4.56 55.36
C THR A 17 13.45 4.90 54.40
N ALA A 18 13.22 5.96 53.62
CA ALA A 18 14.23 6.61 52.79
C ALA A 18 15.17 7.44 53.66
N ALA A 19 16.46 7.12 53.67
CA ALA A 19 17.57 8.08 53.82
C ALA A 19 18.91 7.33 53.87
N SER A 20 19.63 7.28 52.76
CA SER A 20 21.07 7.58 52.64
C SER A 20 21.62 7.09 51.30
N LEU A 21 22.58 7.85 50.78
CA LEU A 21 23.39 7.62 49.57
C LEU A 21 22.81 8.16 48.26
N ILE A 22 23.05 9.46 48.07
CA ILE A 22 23.43 10.05 46.77
C ILE A 22 24.86 9.55 46.46
N PRO A 23 25.14 9.08 45.23
CA PRO A 23 25.89 9.93 44.31
C PRO A 23 25.30 10.04 42.90
N ALA A 24 25.47 11.27 42.40
CA ALA A 24 25.42 11.78 41.04
C ALA A 24 25.57 10.80 39.85
N GLY A 25 24.74 11.04 38.82
CA GLY A 25 25.05 10.69 37.42
C GLY A 25 23.82 10.21 36.61
N PRO A 26 23.45 10.84 35.48
CA PRO A 26 22.38 10.35 34.62
C PRO A 26 22.93 9.28 33.68
N VAL A 27 22.77 8.00 34.03
CA VAL A 27 23.00 6.90 33.09
C VAL A 27 21.64 6.46 32.55
N GLY A 28 21.45 6.68 31.26
CA GLY A 28 20.16 6.64 30.59
C GLY A 28 19.48 5.27 30.55
N ALA A 29 18.16 5.33 30.43
CA ALA A 29 17.24 4.22 30.20
C ALA A 29 17.51 3.40 28.91
N ALA A 30 18.55 3.74 28.13
CA ALA A 30 18.99 2.98 26.96
C ALA A 30 19.73 1.67 27.31
N ALA A 31 20.27 1.53 28.53
CA ALA A 31 21.06 0.35 28.91
C ALA A 31 20.24 -0.88 29.34
N LEU A 32 18.96 -0.70 29.72
CA LEU A 32 18.13 -1.81 30.18
C LEU A 32 17.47 -2.63 29.05
N GLY A 33 17.39 -2.09 27.82
CA GLY A 33 16.91 -2.82 26.65
C GLY A 33 17.92 -3.86 26.13
N ALA A 34 19.22 -3.57 26.23
CA ALA A 34 20.29 -4.46 25.77
C ALA A 34 20.57 -5.63 26.72
N ALA A 35 20.30 -5.47 28.02
CA ALA A 35 20.66 -6.46 29.05
C ALA A 35 19.75 -7.70 29.09
N LEU A 36 18.54 -7.64 28.49
CA LEU A 36 17.61 -8.78 28.46
C LEU A 36 17.89 -9.79 27.33
N PHE A 37 18.79 -9.48 26.39
CA PHE A 37 19.20 -10.41 25.33
C PHE A 37 20.58 -11.06 25.55
N SER A 38 21.30 -10.70 26.61
CA SER A 38 22.71 -11.08 26.79
C SER A 38 22.96 -12.32 27.68
N LYS A 39 21.94 -13.09 28.11
CA LYS A 39 22.12 -14.20 29.07
C LYS A 39 21.73 -15.61 28.59
N ARG A 40 21.67 -15.87 27.29
CA ARG A 40 21.75 -17.24 26.76
C ARG A 40 22.87 -17.31 25.74
N GLY A 41 23.89 -18.12 26.01
CA GLY A 41 25.03 -18.39 25.13
C GLY A 41 24.64 -19.21 23.90
N THR A 42 23.58 -18.82 23.20
CA THR A 42 23.30 -19.25 21.84
C THR A 42 23.97 -18.23 20.93
N SER A 43 24.91 -18.64 20.08
CA SER A 43 25.34 -17.81 18.95
C SER A 43 24.11 -17.19 18.31
N PRO A 44 24.12 -15.88 17.95
CA PRO A 44 22.98 -15.27 17.28
C PRO A 44 22.67 -16.15 16.06
N LEU A 45 21.48 -16.77 16.06
CA LEU A 45 21.03 -17.58 14.93
C LEU A 45 21.23 -16.71 13.70
N THR A 46 22.01 -17.20 12.75
CA THR A 46 22.12 -16.46 11.50
C THR A 46 20.73 -16.47 10.89
N PRO A 47 20.22 -15.37 10.33
CA PRO A 47 18.88 -15.36 9.74
C PRO A 47 18.64 -16.47 8.70
N ALA A 48 19.70 -17.09 8.16
CA ALA A 48 19.65 -18.26 7.29
C ALA A 48 19.19 -19.56 7.99
N ASP A 49 19.33 -19.65 9.32
CA ASP A 49 18.98 -20.83 10.11
C ASP A 49 17.49 -20.87 10.48
N GLU A 50 16.76 -19.78 10.25
CA GLU A 50 15.33 -19.71 10.51
C GLU A 50 14.52 -20.53 9.49
N PRO A 51 13.52 -21.34 9.92
CA PRO A 51 12.75 -22.19 9.01
C PRO A 51 12.07 -21.45 7.86
N TRP A 52 11.67 -20.19 8.07
CA TRP A 52 11.07 -19.36 7.02
C TRP A 52 12.11 -18.88 5.99
N ALA A 53 13.35 -18.60 6.41
CA ALA A 53 14.43 -18.21 5.50
C ALA A 53 14.90 -19.39 4.64
N GLN A 54 14.91 -20.60 5.22
CA GLN A 54 15.17 -21.83 4.48
C GLN A 54 14.17 -22.04 3.33
N LYS A 55 12.88 -21.73 3.53
CA LYS A 55 11.87 -21.79 2.47
C LYS A 55 12.14 -20.82 1.32
N LEU A 56 12.74 -19.67 1.60
CA LEU A 56 13.09 -18.67 0.60
C LEU A 56 14.40 -18.98 -0.12
N SER A 57 15.26 -19.80 0.49
CA SER A 57 16.60 -20.10 -0.04
C SER A 57 16.58 -20.69 -1.46
N ALA A 58 15.51 -21.37 -1.88
CA ALA A 58 15.40 -21.88 -3.24
C ALA A 58 15.42 -20.75 -4.29
N ASP A 59 14.74 -19.63 -4.02
CA ASP A 59 14.58 -18.52 -4.97
C ASP A 59 15.48 -17.32 -4.64
N PHE A 60 15.94 -17.21 -3.38
CA PHE A 60 16.69 -16.07 -2.89
C PHE A 60 18.02 -16.47 -2.26
N GLU A 61 19.03 -15.61 -2.42
CA GLU A 61 20.26 -15.59 -1.66
C GLU A 61 20.18 -14.54 -0.54
N CYS A 62 20.77 -14.83 0.61
CA CYS A 62 20.77 -13.94 1.77
C CYS A 62 22.01 -13.05 1.74
N ILE A 63 21.83 -11.74 1.62
CA ILE A 63 22.90 -10.76 1.67
C ILE A 63 22.85 -10.03 3.02
N PRO A 64 23.94 -9.98 3.81
CA PRO A 64 23.98 -9.19 5.03
C PRO A 64 23.63 -7.72 4.76
N ILE A 65 22.86 -7.11 5.67
CA ILE A 65 22.56 -5.67 5.59
C ILE A 65 23.82 -4.84 5.75
N MET A 66 23.81 -3.66 5.12
CA MET A 66 24.81 -2.64 5.35
C MET A 66 24.59 -1.98 6.72
N ASP A 67 25.65 -1.38 7.26
CA ASP A 67 25.50 -0.42 8.35
C ASP A 67 24.54 0.71 7.94
N VAL A 68 23.74 1.21 8.88
CA VAL A 68 22.69 2.19 8.58
C VAL A 68 23.29 3.50 8.06
N GLN A 69 24.39 3.97 8.65
CA GLN A 69 25.04 5.21 8.23
C GLN A 69 25.68 5.04 6.84
N GLU A 70 26.34 3.90 6.62
CA GLU A 70 26.87 3.53 5.30
C GLU A 70 25.75 3.46 4.24
N ALA A 71 24.64 2.81 4.58
CA ALA A 71 23.48 2.67 3.71
C ALA A 71 22.86 4.04 3.37
N GLN A 72 22.70 4.91 4.36
CA GLN A 72 22.20 6.28 4.16
C GLN A 72 23.13 7.10 3.27
N ALA A 73 24.45 6.95 3.42
CA ALA A 73 25.44 7.64 2.59
C ALA A 73 25.45 7.16 1.13
N ARG A 74 25.18 5.87 0.88
CA ARG A 74 25.16 5.26 -0.46
C ARG A 74 23.80 5.32 -1.15
N ARG A 75 22.73 5.62 -0.40
CA ARG A 75 21.39 5.70 -0.95
C ARG A 75 21.30 6.84 -1.98
N PRO A 76 20.63 6.62 -3.13
CA PRO A 76 20.28 7.71 -4.04
C PRO A 76 19.50 8.80 -3.30
N LYS A 77 19.96 10.04 -3.37
CA LYS A 77 19.21 11.18 -2.83
C LYS A 77 17.97 11.40 -3.69
N HIS A 78 16.79 11.22 -3.12
CA HIS A 78 15.55 11.65 -3.74
C HIS A 78 15.31 13.12 -3.41
N ASP A 79 15.08 13.95 -4.41
CA ASP A 79 14.48 15.26 -4.23
C ASP A 79 13.15 15.31 -5.00
N SER A 80 12.25 16.19 -4.58
CA SER A 80 10.88 16.29 -5.13
C SER A 80 10.84 16.84 -6.57
N HIS A 81 11.97 17.26 -7.13
CA HIS A 81 12.10 17.89 -8.44
C HIS A 81 12.80 16.96 -9.45
N ASN A 82 13.59 16.03 -8.96
CA ASN A 82 14.43 15.14 -9.72
C ASN A 82 13.88 13.73 -9.53
N LEU A 83 13.12 13.27 -10.52
CA LEU A 83 12.35 12.02 -10.51
C LEU A 83 13.19 10.75 -10.32
N HIS A 84 14.49 10.85 -10.01
CA HIS A 84 15.48 9.77 -9.90
C HIS A 84 14.84 8.50 -9.37
N PHE A 85 14.69 7.55 -10.28
CA PHE A 85 14.37 6.17 -10.02
C PHE A 85 15.60 5.38 -10.43
N ILE A 86 15.77 4.21 -9.84
CA ILE A 86 16.81 3.28 -10.25
C ILE A 86 16.36 2.74 -11.61
N GLN A 87 16.90 3.31 -12.69
CA GLN A 87 16.51 2.94 -14.04
C GLN A 87 16.89 1.49 -14.31
N ALA A 88 15.93 0.70 -14.78
CA ALA A 88 16.20 -0.66 -15.19
C ALA A 88 16.66 -0.68 -16.66
N PRO A 89 17.63 -1.55 -17.01
CA PRO A 89 18.10 -1.68 -18.39
C PRO A 89 17.00 -2.22 -19.30
N GLY A 90 17.08 -1.86 -20.59
CA GLY A 90 16.16 -2.30 -21.63
C GLY A 90 15.58 -1.12 -22.43
N PRO A 91 15.00 -1.39 -23.61
CA PRO A 91 14.36 -0.35 -24.39
C PRO A 91 13.27 0.30 -23.54
N ALA A 92 13.22 1.64 -23.55
CA ALA A 92 12.07 2.34 -23.01
C ALA A 92 10.84 1.73 -23.70
N PRO A 93 9.80 1.35 -22.93
CA PRO A 93 8.63 0.71 -23.51
C PRO A 93 8.07 1.69 -24.53
N GLY A 94 8.10 1.30 -25.80
CA GLY A 94 7.56 2.14 -26.86
C GLY A 94 6.11 2.44 -26.53
N ASN A 95 5.71 3.71 -26.63
CA ASN A 95 4.33 4.09 -26.36
C ASN A 95 3.31 3.40 -27.29
N HIS A 96 3.75 2.75 -28.37
CA HIS A 96 2.91 2.44 -29.52
C HIS A 96 1.94 1.24 -29.36
N ALA A 97 2.35 0.12 -28.74
CA ALA A 97 1.49 -1.07 -28.67
C ALA A 97 0.30 -0.88 -27.71
N ASP A 98 0.54 -0.27 -26.55
CA ASP A 98 -0.51 0.03 -25.58
C ASP A 98 -1.33 1.27 -25.96
N GLN A 99 -0.76 2.20 -26.74
CA GLN A 99 -1.56 3.29 -27.33
C GLN A 99 -2.65 2.76 -28.25
N ALA A 100 -2.47 1.63 -28.95
CA ALA A 100 -3.55 1.05 -29.73
C ALA A 100 -4.69 0.54 -28.83
N PHE A 101 -4.37 -0.08 -27.69
CA PHE A 101 -5.35 -0.48 -26.68
C PHE A 101 -6.08 0.72 -26.07
N PHE A 102 -5.36 1.76 -25.64
CA PHE A 102 -5.99 2.97 -25.07
C PHE A 102 -6.75 3.80 -26.10
N ARG A 103 -6.23 3.91 -27.34
CA ARG A 103 -6.98 4.50 -28.46
C ARG A 103 -8.20 3.69 -28.82
N GLU A 104 -8.16 2.36 -28.70
CA GLU A 104 -9.34 1.52 -28.91
C GLU A 104 -10.36 1.70 -27.77
N LEU A 105 -9.93 1.87 -26.52
CA LEU A 105 -10.83 2.25 -25.41
C LEU A 105 -11.44 3.65 -25.62
N GLU A 106 -10.66 4.60 -26.12
CA GLU A 106 -11.09 5.96 -26.47
C GLU A 106 -12.05 5.97 -27.68
N ARG A 107 -11.70 5.27 -28.77
CA ARG A 107 -12.49 5.10 -30.01
C ARG A 107 -13.78 4.35 -29.76
N ARG A 108 -13.75 3.39 -28.83
CA ARG A 108 -14.96 2.71 -28.36
C ARG A 108 -15.94 3.64 -27.71
N HIS A 109 -15.62 4.95 -27.57
CA HIS A 109 -16.50 6.05 -27.19
C HIS A 109 -17.71 5.47 -26.50
N TRP A 110 -17.54 5.04 -25.24
CA TRP A 110 -18.65 4.60 -24.42
C TRP A 110 -19.52 5.85 -24.23
N GLN A 111 -20.25 6.19 -25.30
CA GLN A 111 -21.25 7.23 -25.38
C GLN A 111 -22.29 6.75 -24.42
N ASP A 112 -22.17 7.26 -23.20
CA ASP A 112 -23.24 7.34 -22.23
C ASP A 112 -24.10 6.07 -22.17
N ALA A 113 -23.60 5.06 -21.45
CA ALA A 113 -24.48 4.46 -20.46
C ALA A 113 -24.72 5.50 -19.34
N SER A 114 -25.24 6.68 -19.69
CA SER A 114 -25.66 7.68 -18.72
C SER A 114 -26.89 7.09 -18.05
N PRO A 115 -26.87 6.81 -16.73
CA PRO A 115 -28.08 6.43 -16.01
C PRO A 115 -29.05 7.63 -15.86
N SER A 116 -28.69 8.79 -16.41
CA SER A 116 -29.33 10.09 -16.24
C SER A 116 -30.47 10.38 -17.22
N ALA A 117 -30.89 9.45 -18.07
CA ALA A 117 -32.11 9.61 -18.87
C ALA A 117 -33.43 9.63 -18.03
N GLY A 118 -33.36 9.68 -16.69
CA GLY A 118 -34.57 9.70 -15.85
C GLY A 118 -34.50 10.40 -14.49
N LEU A 119 -33.39 11.02 -14.08
CA LEU A 119 -33.31 11.68 -12.76
C LEU A 119 -33.43 13.20 -12.87
N ARG A 120 -34.69 13.65 -12.95
CA ARG A 120 -35.07 14.96 -12.41
C ARG A 120 -34.78 14.96 -10.90
N GLN A 121 -34.02 15.96 -10.46
CA GLN A 121 -33.96 16.55 -9.12
C GLN A 121 -34.70 15.77 -8.01
N THR A 122 -33.99 14.98 -7.20
CA THR A 122 -34.37 14.77 -5.79
C THR A 122 -33.14 14.53 -4.91
N GLY A 123 -33.02 15.39 -3.88
CA GLY A 123 -32.46 15.08 -2.55
C GLY A 123 -31.08 14.43 -2.45
N HIS A 124 -30.04 15.25 -2.28
CA HIS A 124 -28.78 14.89 -1.63
C HIS A 124 -29.01 14.29 -0.23
N MET A 125 -28.55 13.06 -0.01
CA MET A 125 -28.21 12.52 1.31
C MET A 125 -27.06 11.51 1.17
N GLY A 126 -25.97 11.71 1.91
CA GLY A 126 -25.01 10.64 2.22
C GLY A 126 -23.55 10.87 1.83
N GLY A 127 -22.89 11.82 2.50
CA GLY A 127 -21.44 11.99 2.52
C GLY A 127 -21.12 13.14 3.47
N HIS A 128 -20.77 12.84 4.72
CA HIS A 128 -20.55 13.87 5.74
C HIS A 128 -19.37 14.77 5.33
N ARG A 129 -19.69 16.01 4.91
CA ARG A 129 -18.71 17.08 4.77
C ARG A 129 -18.00 17.28 6.11
N PRO A 130 -16.67 17.46 6.16
CA PRO A 130 -16.06 18.10 7.31
C PRO A 130 -16.61 19.54 7.38
N MET A 131 -17.46 19.76 8.37
CA MET A 131 -18.10 21.04 8.64
C MET A 131 -17.30 21.74 9.73
N MET A 132 -17.04 23.03 9.57
CA MET A 132 -16.47 23.86 10.64
C MET A 132 -17.60 24.63 11.33
N LEU A 133 -17.49 24.80 12.64
CA LEU A 133 -18.39 25.67 13.38
C LEU A 133 -18.04 27.13 13.05
N GLY A 134 -18.94 27.84 12.38
CA GLY A 134 -18.80 29.25 12.09
C GLY A 134 -19.08 30.16 13.30
N PRO A 135 -18.86 31.48 13.18
CA PRO A 135 -18.98 32.45 14.27
C PRO A 135 -20.34 32.48 14.98
N ASN A 136 -21.40 31.96 14.34
CA ASN A 136 -22.77 31.91 14.86
C ASN A 136 -23.28 30.48 15.11
N ASN A 137 -22.39 29.53 15.44
CA ASN A 137 -22.72 28.10 15.59
C ASN A 137 -23.37 27.44 14.37
N GLN A 138 -23.32 28.08 13.20
CA GLN A 138 -23.76 27.47 11.95
C GLN A 138 -22.62 26.60 11.41
N LEU A 139 -22.96 25.38 10.99
CA LEU A 139 -22.01 24.49 10.32
C LEU A 139 -21.75 25.04 8.91
N ILE A 140 -20.54 25.53 8.66
CA ILE A 140 -20.12 26.08 7.37
C ILE A 140 -19.23 25.04 6.67
N PRO A 141 -19.43 24.76 5.37
CA PRO A 141 -18.50 23.93 4.60
C PRO A 141 -17.10 24.54 4.61
N MET A 142 -16.05 23.75 4.84
CA MET A 142 -14.68 24.26 4.78
C MET A 142 -14.35 24.88 3.41
N PRO A 143 -13.76 26.08 3.34
CA PRO A 143 -13.27 26.65 2.09
C PRO A 143 -12.16 25.77 1.51
N GLY A 144 -12.31 25.31 0.27
CA GLY A 144 -11.36 24.42 -0.40
C GLY A 144 -11.77 22.95 -0.48
N ALA A 145 -12.89 22.55 0.15
CA ALA A 145 -13.51 21.26 -0.10
C ALA A 145 -14.05 21.26 -1.55
N ARG A 146 -13.30 20.65 -2.48
CA ARG A 146 -13.79 20.41 -3.85
C ARG A 146 -15.09 19.59 -3.75
N PRO A 147 -16.10 19.86 -4.60
CA PRO A 147 -17.24 18.97 -4.69
C PRO A 147 -16.70 17.57 -5.00
N GLU A 148 -16.91 16.61 -4.10
CA GLU A 148 -16.82 15.20 -4.46
C GLU A 148 -17.80 15.02 -5.61
N ARG A 149 -17.29 15.02 -6.85
CA ARG A 149 -18.07 14.54 -7.98
C ARG A 149 -18.48 13.13 -7.59
N PRO A 150 -19.77 12.76 -7.75
CA PRO A 150 -20.19 11.40 -7.45
C PRO A 150 -19.26 10.45 -8.21
N LEU A 151 -18.45 9.70 -7.46
CA LEU A 151 -17.52 8.71 -8.01
C LEU A 151 -18.28 7.63 -8.80
N HIS A 152 -19.59 7.55 -8.62
CA HIS A 152 -20.46 6.54 -9.20
C HIS A 152 -21.59 7.21 -9.98
N GLY A 153 -21.46 7.22 -11.31
CA GLY A 153 -22.55 7.70 -12.17
C GLY A 153 -22.18 7.91 -13.64
N ASN A 154 -20.95 8.29 -13.96
CA ASN A 154 -20.51 8.52 -15.34
C ASN A 154 -19.29 7.68 -15.65
N ALA A 155 -19.22 7.07 -16.83
CA ALA A 155 -18.01 6.41 -17.30
C ALA A 155 -16.80 7.38 -17.24
N ALA A 156 -15.60 6.88 -16.96
CA ALA A 156 -14.37 7.67 -17.04
C ALA A 156 -14.23 8.32 -18.44
N ARG A 157 -13.91 9.62 -18.49
CA ARG A 157 -13.92 10.43 -19.73
C ARG A 157 -12.52 10.91 -20.15
N ASP A 158 -11.54 10.74 -19.28
CA ASP A 158 -10.19 11.27 -19.34
C ASP A 158 -9.16 10.20 -19.75
N TRP A 159 -9.60 9.15 -20.45
CA TRP A 159 -8.73 8.10 -21.00
C TRP A 159 -7.59 8.66 -21.87
N GLY A 160 -7.86 9.73 -22.63
CA GLY A 160 -6.83 10.40 -23.44
C GLY A 160 -5.71 11.03 -22.60
N GLU A 161 -5.97 11.43 -21.36
CA GLU A 161 -4.95 11.99 -20.45
C GLU A 161 -3.95 10.92 -20.01
N MET A 162 -4.35 9.65 -19.97
CA MET A 162 -3.42 8.56 -19.66
C MET A 162 -2.29 8.43 -20.68
N ALA A 163 -2.53 8.82 -21.93
CA ALA A 163 -1.49 8.83 -22.97
C ALA A 163 -0.38 9.85 -22.69
N ALA A 164 -0.66 10.87 -21.88
CA ALA A 164 0.33 11.87 -21.46
C ALA A 164 1.18 11.40 -20.26
N LEU A 165 0.78 10.32 -19.57
CA LEU A 165 1.54 9.78 -18.45
C LEU A 165 2.81 9.10 -18.95
N ARG A 166 3.93 9.43 -18.32
CA ARG A 166 5.22 8.86 -18.67
C ARG A 166 5.28 7.40 -18.24
N ARG A 167 5.68 6.51 -19.15
CA ARG A 167 6.01 5.12 -18.80
C ARG A 167 7.48 4.96 -18.52
N ILE A 168 7.81 4.11 -17.54
CA ILE A 168 9.20 3.88 -17.12
C ILE A 168 9.50 2.40 -16.91
N ASN A 169 10.78 2.04 -17.10
CA ASN A 169 11.35 0.81 -16.59
C ASN A 169 12.22 1.17 -15.38
N ALA A 170 11.90 0.61 -14.22
CA ALA A 170 12.52 1.01 -12.96
C ALA A 170 12.56 -0.12 -11.95
N TYR A 171 13.53 -0.07 -11.04
CA TYR A 171 13.39 -0.74 -9.75
C TYR A 171 12.60 0.17 -8.82
N THR A 172 11.55 -0.39 -8.24
CA THR A 172 10.62 0.31 -7.34
C THR A 172 10.38 -0.55 -6.11
N PHE A 173 9.70 0.02 -5.12
CA PHE A 173 9.51 -0.58 -3.82
C PHE A 173 8.03 -0.78 -3.51
N ARG A 174 7.69 -1.89 -2.86
CA ARG A 174 6.32 -2.20 -2.45
C ARG A 174 6.28 -2.76 -1.04
N GLY A 175 5.39 -2.21 -0.22
CA GLY A 175 5.14 -2.65 1.14
C GLY A 175 3.97 -3.61 1.13
N ASP A 176 4.11 -4.78 1.74
CA ASP A 176 3.05 -5.77 1.80
C ASP A 176 3.15 -6.59 3.09
N GLN A 177 2.01 -7.08 3.57
CA GLN A 177 1.96 -7.96 4.75
C GLN A 177 2.19 -9.43 4.38
N ARG A 178 1.97 -9.77 3.10
CA ARG A 178 2.23 -11.12 2.61
C ARG A 178 3.73 -11.33 2.48
N SER A 179 4.20 -12.45 2.98
CA SER A 179 5.57 -12.94 2.82
C SER A 179 5.79 -13.55 1.43
N PRO A 180 7.05 -13.75 0.99
CA PRO A 180 7.30 -14.24 -0.36
C PRO A 180 6.76 -15.66 -0.61
N ASP A 181 6.67 -16.51 0.43
CA ASP A 181 6.06 -17.84 0.37
C ASP A 181 4.53 -17.82 0.14
N LEU A 182 3.87 -16.70 0.46
CA LEU A 182 2.46 -16.47 0.11
C LEU A 182 2.32 -15.85 -1.29
N LEU A 183 3.25 -14.98 -1.69
CA LEU A 183 3.21 -14.32 -3.00
C LEU A 183 3.56 -15.28 -4.15
N LYS A 184 4.52 -16.21 -3.95
CA LYS A 184 4.94 -17.17 -4.97
C LYS A 184 3.78 -18.03 -5.50
N PRO A 185 3.00 -18.76 -4.66
CA PRO A 185 1.87 -19.55 -5.14
C PRO A 185 0.73 -18.67 -5.69
N ALA A 186 0.62 -17.41 -5.25
CA ALA A 186 -0.34 -16.44 -5.81
C ALA A 186 0.09 -15.88 -7.19
N GLY A 187 1.27 -16.26 -7.68
CA GLY A 187 1.84 -15.77 -8.94
C GLY A 187 2.40 -14.34 -8.85
N GLY A 188 2.54 -13.76 -7.65
CA GLY A 188 3.03 -12.39 -7.43
C GLY A 188 2.00 -11.49 -6.77
N PHE A 189 2.07 -10.18 -7.05
CA PHE A 189 1.10 -9.21 -6.56
C PHE A 189 -0.10 -9.13 -7.49
N GLN A 190 -1.25 -9.55 -6.98
CA GLN A 190 -2.53 -9.44 -7.67
C GLN A 190 -3.21 -8.09 -7.35
N PRO A 191 -3.67 -7.34 -8.37
CA PRO A 191 -4.41 -6.11 -8.16
C PRO A 191 -5.74 -6.39 -7.45
N PRO A 192 -6.28 -5.41 -6.70
CA PRO A 192 -7.60 -5.48 -6.08
C PRO A 192 -8.69 -6.13 -6.95
N SER A 193 -8.72 -5.80 -8.25
CA SER A 193 -9.75 -6.27 -9.16
C SER A 193 -9.71 -7.77 -9.47
N THR A 194 -8.60 -8.45 -9.22
CA THR A 194 -8.43 -9.91 -9.45
C THR A 194 -8.37 -10.71 -8.15
N ARG A 195 -8.44 -10.05 -6.98
CA ARG A 195 -8.39 -10.72 -5.69
C ARG A 195 -9.68 -11.47 -5.37
N THR A 196 -9.53 -12.66 -4.81
CA THR A 196 -10.63 -13.57 -4.46
C THR A 196 -10.65 -13.95 -2.98
N ASP A 197 -9.82 -13.33 -2.15
CA ASP A 197 -9.79 -13.60 -0.70
C ASP A 197 -11.02 -13.01 0.02
N ASP A 198 -11.42 -13.62 1.14
CA ASP A 198 -12.67 -13.28 1.83
C ASP A 198 -12.77 -11.81 2.25
N LYS A 199 -11.64 -11.19 2.61
CA LYS A 199 -11.60 -9.75 2.95
C LYS A 199 -12.02 -8.90 1.75
N TYR A 200 -11.54 -9.24 0.55
CA TYR A 200 -11.90 -8.55 -0.69
C TYR A 200 -13.33 -8.87 -1.14
N VAL A 201 -13.76 -10.12 -1.01
CA VAL A 201 -15.14 -10.51 -1.33
C VAL A 201 -16.13 -9.71 -0.49
N LYS A 202 -15.88 -9.54 0.82
CA LYS A 202 -16.70 -8.71 1.70
C LYS A 202 -16.70 -7.25 1.26
N LEU A 203 -15.53 -6.70 0.92
CA LEU A 203 -15.43 -5.32 0.45
C LEU A 203 -16.23 -5.09 -0.85
N ILE A 204 -16.22 -6.05 -1.79
CA ILE A 204 -17.03 -5.99 -3.00
C ILE A 204 -18.52 -6.04 -2.67
N ALA A 205 -18.93 -6.90 -1.74
CA ALA A 205 -20.31 -6.98 -1.29
C ALA A 205 -20.79 -5.65 -0.69
N ASP A 206 -20.02 -5.06 0.22
CA ASP A 206 -20.36 -3.77 0.85
C ASP A 206 -20.51 -2.64 -0.17
N ARG A 207 -19.63 -2.60 -1.17
CA ARG A 207 -19.69 -1.60 -2.26
C ARG A 207 -20.88 -1.83 -3.20
N PHE A 208 -21.23 -3.08 -3.48
CA PHE A 208 -22.42 -3.39 -4.28
C PHE A 208 -23.71 -3.03 -3.53
N VAL A 209 -23.78 -3.29 -2.23
CA VAL A 209 -24.91 -2.88 -1.37
C VAL A 209 -25.08 -1.37 -1.43
N ALA A 210 -23.99 -0.61 -1.28
CA ALA A 210 -24.01 0.84 -1.39
C ALA A 210 -24.48 1.31 -2.79
N TYR A 211 -24.00 0.67 -3.86
CA TYR A 211 -24.44 0.94 -5.23
C TYR A 211 -25.95 0.74 -5.42
N MET A 212 -26.50 -0.39 -4.95
CA MET A 212 -27.94 -0.68 -5.06
C MET A 212 -28.79 0.34 -4.29
N GLN A 213 -28.34 0.73 -3.09
CA GLN A 213 -29.04 1.73 -2.29
C GLN A 213 -29.02 3.10 -2.99
N GLN A 214 -27.88 3.53 -3.51
CA GLN A 214 -27.72 4.84 -4.15
C GLN A 214 -28.43 4.91 -5.51
N ARG A 215 -28.30 3.88 -6.34
CA ARG A 215 -28.79 3.89 -7.72
C ARG A 215 -30.28 3.62 -7.82
N HIS A 216 -30.76 2.69 -6.98
CA HIS A 216 -32.11 2.12 -7.09
C HIS A 216 -32.97 2.34 -5.84
N GLY A 217 -32.42 2.93 -4.77
CA GLY A 217 -33.13 3.10 -3.50
C GLY A 217 -33.40 1.77 -2.78
N ARG A 218 -32.63 0.72 -3.09
CA ARG A 218 -32.87 -0.65 -2.60
C ARG A 218 -31.82 -1.10 -1.62
N THR A 219 -32.28 -1.56 -0.46
CA THR A 219 -31.46 -2.26 0.50
C THR A 219 -31.34 -3.73 0.10
N ILE A 220 -30.12 -4.18 -0.17
CA ILE A 220 -29.80 -5.60 -0.34
C ILE A 220 -28.95 -6.09 0.83
N ASN A 221 -29.07 -7.37 1.19
CA ASN A 221 -28.24 -7.95 2.24
C ASN A 221 -26.82 -8.21 1.71
N ALA A 222 -25.79 -7.85 2.47
CA ALA A 222 -24.40 -8.14 2.13
C ALA A 222 -24.15 -9.65 1.91
N ALA A 223 -24.84 -10.52 2.65
CA ALA A 223 -24.76 -11.97 2.43
C ALA A 223 -25.26 -12.39 1.04
N ASP A 224 -26.28 -11.71 0.51
CA ASP A 224 -26.81 -11.95 -0.83
C ASP A 224 -25.80 -11.49 -1.89
N ALA A 225 -25.20 -10.32 -1.68
CA ALA A 225 -24.13 -9.81 -2.54
C ALA A 225 -22.93 -10.77 -2.57
N VAL A 226 -22.52 -11.34 -1.43
CA VAL A 226 -21.47 -12.38 -1.39
C VAL A 226 -21.87 -13.61 -2.20
N ARG A 227 -23.13 -14.06 -2.12
CA ARG A 227 -23.63 -15.17 -2.95
C ARG A 227 -23.57 -14.84 -4.44
N TYR A 228 -23.88 -13.61 -4.84
CA TYR A 228 -23.75 -13.16 -6.24
C TYR A 228 -22.28 -13.20 -6.70
N ILE A 229 -21.37 -12.67 -5.88
CA ILE A 229 -19.93 -12.68 -6.17
C ILE A 229 -19.38 -14.10 -6.33
N LYS A 230 -19.84 -15.04 -5.49
CA LYS A 230 -19.40 -16.45 -5.50
C LYS A 230 -20.09 -17.31 -6.57
N GLY A 231 -20.98 -16.76 -7.37
CA GLY A 231 -21.68 -17.53 -8.39
C GLY A 231 -22.90 -18.33 -7.88
N GLN A 232 -23.34 -18.11 -6.65
CA GLN A 232 -24.25 -18.99 -5.88
C GLN A 232 -25.64 -18.40 -5.62
N GLY A 233 -25.88 -17.13 -5.96
CA GLY A 233 -27.18 -16.51 -5.76
C GLY A 233 -28.21 -16.86 -6.82
N GLN A 234 -29.48 -16.62 -6.49
CA GLN A 234 -30.58 -16.75 -7.45
C GLN A 234 -30.43 -15.70 -8.56
N ARG A 235 -30.55 -16.12 -9.83
CA ARG A 235 -30.48 -15.25 -11.01
C ARG A 235 -31.73 -14.38 -11.16
N GLY A 236 -31.94 -13.48 -10.21
CA GLY A 236 -33.00 -12.47 -10.21
C GLY A 236 -32.50 -11.11 -10.69
N ARG A 237 -33.32 -10.08 -10.50
CA ARG A 237 -32.98 -8.70 -10.88
C ARG A 237 -31.68 -8.21 -10.24
N ASP A 238 -31.48 -8.46 -8.95
CA ASP A 238 -30.29 -7.97 -8.24
C ASP A 238 -29.00 -8.67 -8.69
N TRP A 239 -29.10 -9.92 -9.16
CA TRP A 239 -27.98 -10.61 -9.82
C TRP A 239 -27.60 -9.93 -11.13
N VAL A 240 -28.58 -9.61 -11.98
CA VAL A 240 -28.33 -8.93 -13.26
C VAL A 240 -27.72 -7.55 -13.02
N GLU A 241 -28.22 -6.82 -12.02
CA GLU A 241 -27.63 -5.53 -11.62
C GLU A 241 -26.19 -5.68 -11.12
N TYR A 242 -25.89 -6.76 -10.40
CA TYR A 242 -24.51 -7.08 -10.01
C TYR A 242 -23.63 -7.32 -11.23
N GLU A 243 -24.08 -8.10 -12.22
CA GLU A 243 -23.31 -8.36 -13.45
C GLU A 243 -23.05 -7.09 -14.24
N ILE A 244 -24.06 -6.23 -14.42
CA ILE A 244 -23.92 -4.93 -15.09
C ILE A 244 -22.93 -4.05 -14.33
N TRP A 245 -23.11 -3.91 -13.01
CA TRP A 245 -22.22 -3.13 -12.17
C TRP A 245 -20.77 -3.63 -12.28
N ARG A 246 -20.54 -4.95 -12.18
CA ARG A 246 -19.20 -5.54 -12.34
C ARG A 246 -18.63 -5.32 -13.72
N ALA A 247 -19.42 -5.39 -14.79
CA ALA A 247 -18.97 -5.11 -16.14
C ALA A 247 -18.48 -3.66 -16.29
N ILE A 248 -19.20 -2.70 -15.72
CA ILE A 248 -18.79 -1.29 -15.68
C ILE A 248 -17.45 -1.16 -14.94
N LEU A 249 -17.37 -1.70 -13.72
CA LEU A 249 -16.14 -1.62 -12.93
C LEU A 249 -14.95 -2.28 -13.63
N LYS A 250 -15.17 -3.42 -14.29
CA LYS A 250 -14.14 -4.12 -15.06
C LYS A 250 -13.65 -3.27 -16.23
N SER A 251 -14.54 -2.54 -16.90
CA SER A 251 -14.15 -1.65 -18.00
C SER A 251 -13.34 -0.44 -17.54
N GLU A 252 -13.50 -0.02 -16.28
CA GLU A 252 -12.79 1.13 -15.70
C GLU A 252 -11.55 0.76 -14.87
N GLU A 253 -11.28 -0.53 -14.63
CA GLU A 253 -10.19 -0.95 -13.73
C GLU A 253 -8.81 -0.47 -14.21
N MET A 254 -8.68 -0.25 -15.53
CA MET A 254 -7.48 0.24 -16.20
C MET A 254 -7.48 1.77 -16.37
N HIS A 255 -8.38 2.50 -15.69
CA HIS A 255 -8.38 3.95 -15.71
C HIS A 255 -7.58 4.51 -14.53
N ILE A 256 -6.41 5.10 -14.78
CA ILE A 256 -5.51 5.56 -13.70
C ILE A 256 -6.16 6.66 -12.85
N GLY A 257 -7.04 7.49 -13.43
CA GLY A 257 -7.70 8.55 -12.68
C GLY A 257 -8.72 8.00 -11.69
N ARG A 258 -9.35 6.87 -12.05
CA ARG A 258 -10.24 6.13 -11.16
C ARG A 258 -9.44 5.41 -10.11
N MET A 259 -8.32 4.82 -10.51
CA MET A 259 -7.37 4.19 -9.61
C MET A 259 -6.96 5.16 -8.51
N ALA A 260 -6.47 6.35 -8.84
CA ALA A 260 -6.03 7.33 -7.85
C ALA A 260 -7.16 7.79 -6.91
N GLY A 261 -8.39 7.89 -7.41
CA GLY A 261 -9.56 8.30 -6.63
C GLY A 261 -10.20 7.21 -5.75
N ASP A 262 -10.15 5.93 -6.14
CA ASP A 262 -10.70 4.81 -5.37
C ASP A 262 -9.83 3.55 -5.52
N GLU A 263 -9.19 3.12 -4.42
CA GLU A 263 -8.28 1.97 -4.44
C GLU A 263 -8.98 0.63 -4.63
N PHE A 264 -10.30 0.60 -4.44
CA PHE A 264 -11.10 -0.61 -4.39
C PHE A 264 -11.07 -1.43 -5.69
N LEU A 265 -10.95 -0.78 -6.85
CA LEU A 265 -11.11 -1.42 -8.17
C LEU A 265 -9.94 -1.21 -9.10
N ARG A 266 -8.77 -0.91 -8.51
CA ARG A 266 -7.54 -0.79 -9.28
C ARG A 266 -7.28 -2.12 -9.98
N GLY A 267 -7.18 -2.06 -11.31
CA GLY A 267 -6.47 -3.04 -12.12
C GLY A 267 -4.97 -2.81 -12.07
N TYR A 268 -4.46 -2.07 -11.09
CA TYR A 268 -3.06 -1.68 -10.96
C TYR A 268 -2.45 -2.20 -9.66
N ILE A 269 -1.16 -2.56 -9.74
CA ILE A 269 -0.29 -2.66 -8.58
C ILE A 269 0.43 -1.34 -8.38
N SER A 270 0.27 -0.77 -7.19
CA SER A 270 1.03 0.41 -6.77
C SER A 270 2.41 -0.01 -6.26
N THR A 271 3.45 0.66 -6.76
CA THR A 271 4.78 0.69 -6.13
C THR A 271 5.22 2.13 -5.98
N THR A 272 6.27 2.37 -5.21
CA THR A 272 6.84 3.70 -5.03
C THR A 272 8.32 3.68 -5.37
N ARG A 273 8.86 4.83 -5.76
CA ARG A 273 10.31 5.01 -5.94
C ARG A 273 11.02 5.20 -4.61
N ASP A 274 10.29 5.46 -3.52
CA ASP A 274 10.85 5.72 -2.20
C ASP A 274 10.66 4.53 -1.23
N PRO A 275 11.74 3.86 -0.80
CA PRO A 275 11.66 2.80 0.19
C PRO A 275 11.07 3.26 1.54
N PHE A 276 11.14 4.54 1.91
CA PHE A 276 10.56 5.03 3.17
C PHE A 276 9.04 5.07 3.11
N THR A 277 8.49 5.66 2.05
CA THR A 277 7.05 5.66 1.78
C THR A 277 6.49 4.22 1.75
N THR A 278 7.28 3.28 1.22
CA THR A 278 6.94 1.85 1.19
C THR A 278 6.65 1.29 2.58
N LEU A 279 7.49 1.61 3.57
CA LEU A 279 7.30 1.15 4.94
C LEU A 279 6.01 1.72 5.53
N THR A 280 5.73 3.00 5.31
CA THR A 280 4.49 3.64 5.73
C THR A 280 3.26 2.91 5.18
N PHE A 281 3.27 2.49 3.91
CA PHE A 281 2.15 1.73 3.33
C PHE A 281 2.03 0.32 3.90
N ALA A 282 3.16 -0.36 4.13
CA ALA A 282 3.16 -1.69 4.72
C ALA A 282 2.54 -1.69 6.12
N THR A 283 2.65 -0.57 6.82
CA THR A 283 2.21 -0.39 8.21
C THR A 283 0.80 0.22 8.34
N ARG A 284 0.19 0.75 7.28
CA ARG A 284 -1.16 1.37 7.33
C ARG A 284 -2.21 0.37 7.87
N GLY A 285 -3.12 0.86 8.72
CA GLY A 285 -4.34 0.15 9.14
C GLY A 285 -4.18 -0.85 10.28
N ASP A 286 -3.51 -0.45 11.36
CA ASP A 286 -3.26 -1.25 12.58
C ASP A 286 -2.47 -2.56 12.34
N ALA A 287 -1.62 -2.56 11.31
CA ALA A 287 -0.75 -3.69 11.01
C ALA A 287 0.20 -3.97 12.18
N LYS A 288 -0.02 -5.08 12.88
CA LYS A 288 0.90 -5.61 13.90
C LYS A 288 1.58 -6.87 13.37
N GLY A 289 2.86 -7.04 13.69
CA GLY A 289 3.62 -8.24 13.31
C GLY A 289 4.59 -8.00 12.16
N VAL A 290 4.80 -9.02 11.32
CA VAL A 290 5.81 -9.00 10.26
C VAL A 290 5.26 -8.36 9.00
N VAL A 291 5.97 -7.37 8.48
CA VAL A 291 5.72 -6.78 7.16
C VAL A 291 6.93 -6.94 6.27
N TRP A 292 6.71 -6.82 4.97
CA TRP A 292 7.73 -7.03 3.96
C TRP A 292 7.83 -5.83 3.04
N LEU A 293 9.06 -5.42 2.78
CA LEU A 293 9.41 -4.47 1.75
C LEU A 293 10.06 -5.22 0.60
N TYR A 294 9.51 -5.02 -0.58
CA TYR A 294 9.95 -5.67 -1.81
C TYR A 294 10.59 -4.65 -2.72
N ALA A 295 11.77 -4.95 -3.26
CA ALA A 295 12.29 -4.29 -4.44
C ALA A 295 11.85 -5.07 -5.68
N VAL A 296 11.33 -4.35 -6.67
CA VAL A 296 10.61 -4.93 -7.79
C VAL A 296 11.11 -4.30 -9.09
N HIS A 297 11.50 -5.15 -10.05
CA HIS A 297 11.82 -4.71 -11.39
C HIS A 297 10.54 -4.55 -12.20
N THR A 298 10.29 -3.32 -12.64
CA THR A 298 9.08 -2.94 -13.35
C THR A 298 9.39 -2.52 -14.77
N GLN A 299 8.54 -2.92 -15.70
CA GLN A 299 8.64 -2.56 -17.10
C GLN A 299 7.31 -1.97 -17.56
N GLY A 300 7.34 -0.74 -18.10
CA GLY A 300 6.12 -0.08 -18.56
C GLY A 300 5.19 0.41 -17.45
N GLY A 301 5.68 0.64 -16.23
CA GLY A 301 4.89 1.26 -15.17
C GLY A 301 4.58 2.72 -15.50
N PHE A 302 3.38 3.19 -15.16
CA PHE A 302 3.00 4.59 -15.29
C PHE A 302 3.57 5.38 -14.12
N LEU A 303 4.44 6.34 -14.42
CA LEU A 303 4.96 7.28 -13.45
C LEU A 303 3.89 8.32 -13.15
N LEU A 304 3.34 8.28 -11.92
CA LEU A 304 2.31 9.23 -11.53
C LEU A 304 2.96 10.55 -11.09
N PRO A 305 2.53 11.69 -11.65
CA PRO A 305 3.07 12.98 -11.27
C PRO A 305 2.63 13.34 -9.85
N THR A 306 3.44 14.11 -9.13
CA THR A 306 2.96 14.75 -7.90
C THR A 306 1.95 15.85 -8.26
N LYS A 307 1.07 16.23 -7.33
CA LYS A 307 0.09 17.32 -7.60
C LYS A 307 0.78 18.62 -7.99
N ALA A 308 1.97 18.88 -7.42
CA ALA A 308 2.80 20.03 -7.75
C ALA A 308 3.32 20.01 -9.20
N GLN A 309 3.62 18.82 -9.73
CA GLN A 309 4.19 18.65 -11.07
C GLN A 309 3.16 18.70 -12.19
N ALA A 310 1.92 18.28 -11.91
CA ALA A 310 0.85 18.31 -12.89
C ALA A 310 -0.49 18.70 -12.23
N PRO A 311 -0.73 20.00 -11.99
CA PRO A 311 -1.96 20.47 -11.34
C PRO A 311 -3.25 20.04 -12.07
N GLY A 312 -3.19 19.90 -13.40
CA GLY A 312 -4.27 19.37 -14.23
C GLY A 312 -4.49 17.86 -14.07
N LEU A 313 -3.43 17.12 -13.72
CA LEU A 313 -3.47 15.70 -13.36
C LEU A 313 -3.45 15.49 -11.84
N ALA A 314 -3.77 16.52 -11.03
CA ALA A 314 -3.68 16.44 -9.57
C ALA A 314 -4.64 15.39 -8.95
N HIS A 315 -5.59 14.89 -9.73
CA HIS A 315 -6.44 13.77 -9.35
C HIS A 315 -5.70 12.42 -9.37
N TYR A 316 -4.57 12.33 -10.09
CA TYR A 316 -3.77 11.13 -10.27
C TYR A 316 -2.68 10.93 -9.21
N GLY A 317 -2.25 12.01 -8.52
CA GLY A 317 -1.14 11.97 -7.58
C GLY A 317 -1.57 12.26 -6.15
N GLN A 318 -1.13 11.43 -5.20
CA GLN A 318 -1.04 11.84 -3.79
C GLN A 318 0.30 12.55 -3.57
N ASP A 319 0.29 13.59 -2.75
CA ASP A 319 1.52 14.33 -2.45
C ASP A 319 2.51 13.39 -1.75
N ASN A 320 3.71 13.26 -2.31
CA ASN A 320 4.86 12.50 -1.79
C ASN A 320 4.84 10.97 -1.90
N GLU A 321 3.87 10.35 -2.57
CA GLU A 321 3.89 8.87 -2.71
C GLU A 321 4.89 8.37 -3.76
N ALA A 322 5.36 9.25 -4.65
CA ALA A 322 6.32 8.95 -5.72
C ALA A 322 5.94 7.70 -6.53
N GLU A 323 4.64 7.51 -6.74
CA GLU A 323 4.02 6.28 -7.19
C GLU A 323 4.37 5.92 -8.64
N VAL A 324 4.50 4.61 -8.87
CA VAL A 324 4.53 3.97 -10.18
C VAL A 324 3.44 2.91 -10.21
N ALA A 325 2.47 3.09 -11.10
CA ALA A 325 1.32 2.20 -11.23
C ALA A 325 1.56 1.16 -12.34
N HIS A 326 1.48 -0.13 -12.00
CA HIS A 326 1.70 -1.24 -12.93
C HIS A 326 0.37 -1.85 -13.34
N PRO A 327 0.02 -1.85 -14.63
CA PRO A 327 -1.21 -2.47 -15.09
C PRO A 327 -1.19 -4.00 -14.87
N GLY A 328 -2.27 -4.53 -14.32
CA GLY A 328 -2.47 -5.96 -14.08
C GLY A 328 -1.67 -6.52 -12.90
N THR A 329 -1.40 -7.82 -12.98
CA THR A 329 -0.59 -8.55 -12.01
C THR A 329 0.87 -8.19 -12.17
N LEU A 330 1.55 -7.95 -11.04
CA LEU A 330 3.00 -7.91 -11.01
C LEU A 330 3.53 -9.31 -10.67
N PRO A 331 4.14 -10.05 -11.61
CA PRO A 331 4.43 -11.45 -11.37
C PRO A 331 5.60 -11.65 -10.40
N PHE A 332 5.64 -12.80 -9.73
CA PHE A 332 6.63 -13.08 -8.68
C PHE A 332 8.07 -12.99 -9.17
N ASP A 333 8.34 -13.33 -10.43
CA ASP A 333 9.67 -13.29 -11.04
C ASP A 333 10.26 -11.86 -11.14
N LYS A 334 9.40 -10.84 -11.06
CA LYS A 334 9.77 -9.42 -11.02
C LYS A 334 10.19 -8.94 -9.64
N ILE A 335 9.99 -9.73 -8.59
CA ILE A 335 10.49 -9.44 -7.25
C ILE A 335 11.99 -9.74 -7.23
N ILE A 336 12.79 -8.71 -6.97
CA ILE A 336 14.26 -8.76 -7.04
C ILE A 336 14.89 -8.86 -5.67
N ALA A 337 14.33 -8.16 -4.69
CA ALA A 337 14.77 -8.29 -3.32
C ALA A 337 13.61 -8.16 -2.34
N ALA A 338 13.78 -8.69 -1.14
CA ALA A 338 12.82 -8.55 -0.06
C ALA A 338 13.54 -8.37 1.28
N ARG A 339 12.97 -7.55 2.17
CA ARG A 339 13.39 -7.43 3.57
C ARG A 339 12.16 -7.45 4.47
N SER A 340 12.22 -8.23 5.54
CA SER A 340 11.16 -8.28 6.54
C SER A 340 11.44 -7.31 7.70
N TYR A 341 10.39 -6.76 8.26
CA TYR A 341 10.41 -5.88 9.42
C TYR A 341 9.38 -6.37 10.43
N THR A 342 9.69 -6.27 11.73
CA THR A 342 8.70 -6.57 12.78
C THR A 342 8.22 -5.27 13.39
N ILE A 343 6.91 -5.01 13.29
CA ILE A 343 6.27 -3.82 13.85
C ILE A 343 5.78 -4.18 15.26
N VAL A 344 6.30 -3.47 16.26
CA VAL A 344 5.90 -3.63 17.68
C VAL A 344 4.85 -2.60 18.06
N ASP A 345 5.10 -1.32 17.76
CA ASP A 345 4.12 -0.24 17.89
C ASP A 345 4.10 0.63 16.62
N PHE A 346 2.90 0.93 16.13
CA PHE A 346 2.71 1.81 14.97
C PHE A 346 2.88 3.28 15.34
N ASN A 347 2.55 3.65 16.59
CA ASN A 347 2.61 5.04 17.06
C ASN A 347 4.02 5.47 17.44
N ASP A 348 4.94 4.52 17.56
CA ASP A 348 6.33 4.79 17.86
C ASP A 348 7.21 4.25 16.72
N PRO A 349 7.57 5.09 15.73
CA PRO A 349 8.47 4.71 14.65
C PRO A 349 9.88 4.36 15.13
N THR A 350 10.22 4.56 16.42
CA THR A 350 11.47 4.05 17.01
C THR A 350 11.37 2.58 17.46
N THR A 351 10.16 1.99 17.43
CA THR A 351 9.91 0.58 17.80
C THR A 351 9.81 -0.36 16.60
N PHE A 352 10.27 0.06 15.42
CA PHE A 352 10.63 -0.89 14.37
C PHE A 352 11.80 -1.71 14.90
N ASN A 353 11.50 -2.80 15.62
CA ASN A 353 12.50 -3.77 15.98
C ASN A 353 12.96 -4.42 14.70
N GLN A 354 14.05 -3.88 14.16
CA GLN A 354 14.81 -4.49 13.11
C GLN A 354 15.22 -5.84 13.65
N ARG A 355 14.73 -6.92 13.05
CA ARG A 355 15.44 -8.18 13.22
C ARG A 355 16.84 -7.94 12.63
N PRO A 356 17.93 -8.31 13.32
CA PRO A 356 19.24 -8.37 12.66
C PRO A 356 19.05 -9.29 11.46
N GLY A 357 19.13 -8.75 10.24
CA GLY A 357 18.27 -9.30 9.20
C GLY A 357 18.77 -8.98 7.83
N VAL A 358 19.19 -10.03 7.13
CA VAL A 358 19.62 -10.05 5.74
C VAL A 358 18.58 -9.43 4.80
N VAL A 359 19.05 -8.94 3.65
CA VAL A 359 18.20 -8.72 2.47
C VAL A 359 18.23 -9.99 1.62
N PHE A 360 17.04 -10.48 1.27
CA PHE A 360 16.89 -11.61 0.36
C PHE A 360 16.93 -11.07 -1.06
N PHE A 361 17.98 -11.37 -1.82
CA PHE A 361 18.05 -11.06 -3.25
C PHE A 361 17.67 -12.27 -4.06
N LYS A 362 16.98 -12.08 -5.18
CA LYS A 362 16.71 -13.16 -6.14
C LYS A 362 18.04 -13.79 -6.52
N ARG A 363 18.13 -15.11 -6.42
CA ARG A 363 19.39 -15.85 -6.57
C ARG A 363 20.11 -15.47 -7.87
N GLY A 364 21.38 -15.09 -7.76
CA GLY A 364 22.25 -14.68 -8.87
C GLY A 364 22.15 -13.20 -9.23
N PHE A 365 21.03 -12.54 -8.91
CA PHE A 365 20.82 -11.14 -9.31
C PHE A 365 21.87 -10.20 -8.73
N TYR A 366 22.21 -10.34 -7.45
CA TYR A 366 23.13 -9.43 -6.76
C TYR A 366 24.55 -9.52 -7.35
N GLN A 367 24.98 -10.72 -7.71
CA GLN A 367 26.29 -10.97 -8.30
C GLN A 367 26.36 -10.44 -9.75
N GLU A 368 25.33 -10.71 -10.54
CA GLU A 368 25.24 -10.31 -11.94
C GLU A 368 25.04 -8.80 -12.13
N ASN A 369 24.36 -8.15 -11.18
CA ASN A 369 23.93 -6.75 -11.29
C ASN A 369 24.49 -5.92 -10.14
N ARG A 370 25.77 -6.10 -9.81
CA ARG A 370 26.38 -5.59 -8.56
C ARG A 370 26.09 -4.13 -8.28
N ALA A 371 26.24 -3.25 -9.28
CA ALA A 371 25.98 -1.82 -9.12
C ALA A 371 24.53 -1.51 -8.69
N VAL A 372 23.55 -2.18 -9.30
CA VAL A 372 22.13 -2.06 -8.93
C VAL A 372 21.86 -2.74 -7.60
N GLY A 373 22.45 -3.92 -7.38
CA GLY A 373 22.37 -4.68 -6.14
C GLY A 373 22.82 -3.87 -4.93
N ASP A 374 23.95 -3.18 -5.02
CA ASP A 374 24.49 -2.32 -3.96
C ASP A 374 23.52 -1.16 -3.63
N ILE A 375 22.92 -0.54 -4.65
CA ILE A 375 21.93 0.54 -4.48
C ILE A 375 20.67 0.01 -3.79
N LEU A 376 20.15 -1.15 -4.20
CA LEU A 376 18.97 -1.77 -3.61
C LEU A 376 19.24 -2.22 -2.16
N LEU A 377 20.42 -2.79 -1.92
CA LEU A 377 20.86 -3.20 -0.59
C LEU A 377 20.97 -1.99 0.33
N ALA A 378 21.59 -0.89 -0.12
CA ALA A 378 21.64 0.37 0.63
C ALA A 378 20.23 0.92 0.90
N SER A 379 19.38 0.97 -0.11
CA SER A 379 18.00 1.48 -0.01
C SER A 379 17.16 0.69 1.00
N LEU A 380 17.29 -0.63 1.01
CA LEU A 380 16.59 -1.50 1.94
C LEU A 380 17.24 -1.52 3.32
N SER A 381 18.55 -1.29 3.44
CA SER A 381 19.28 -1.24 4.73
C SER A 381 19.04 0.08 5.48
N ALA A 382 18.91 1.20 4.76
CA ALA A 382 18.82 2.56 5.32
C ALA A 382 17.56 2.86 6.14
N LEU A 383 16.56 1.97 6.13
CA LEU A 383 15.35 2.05 6.98
C LEU A 383 15.62 1.63 8.44
N GLY A 384 16.90 1.31 8.72
CA GLY A 384 17.67 1.25 9.97
C GLY A 384 17.16 1.96 11.20
#